data_AF-A0A377H5P5-F1
#
_entry.id   AF-A0A377H5P5-F1
#
_cell.length_a   1.000
_cell.length_b   1.000
_cell.length_c   1.000
_cell.angle_alpha   90.00
_cell.angle_beta   90.00
_cell.angle_gamma   90.00
#
_symmetry.space_group_name_H-M   'P 1'
#
loop_
_entity.id
_entity.type
_entity.pdbx_description
1 polymer ?
#
loop_
_entity_poly.entity_id
_entity_poly.type
_entity_poly.pdbx_seq_one_letter_code
_entity_poly.pdbx_strand_id
1 'polypeptide(L)'
;MSWIIAILLIVIAIISYRFLDKKFDITNKLKQLEEDYKLEQLERTQKQKENKKHISKNRSTITFSYKDSEGFLTKRTVDIYSVEDPYINGFCHLRNEERTFIIDRIVGNVIYQGKSLSVQEWLDLANVRIKRKLKNTKLNVCFTGFTENQLSNLTKIANEKNFNVRKTITDSLHFLVVGNNDIADHKKIKKADDELILILTEQQFYHMLETGEIPTS
;
A
#
# COMPACT_ATOMS: atom_id res chain seq x y z
N MET A 1 52.95 -48.39 -9.18
CA MET A 1 51.51 -48.59 -8.93
C MET A 1 51.00 -47.83 -7.70
N SER A 2 51.73 -47.77 -6.57
CA SER A 2 51.23 -47.14 -5.33
C SER A 2 51.11 -45.60 -5.33
N TRP A 3 51.95 -44.89 -6.10
CA TRP A 3 51.98 -43.42 -6.10
C TRP A 3 50.83 -42.74 -6.85
N ILE A 4 50.25 -43.42 -7.85
CA ILE A 4 49.13 -42.89 -8.65
C ILE A 4 47.86 -42.80 -7.80
N ILE A 5 47.63 -43.79 -6.92
CA ILE A 5 46.49 -43.82 -5.99
C ILE A 5 46.62 -42.69 -4.96
N ALA A 6 47.84 -42.41 -4.48
CA ALA A 6 48.10 -41.32 -3.53
C ALA A 6 47.80 -39.94 -4.14
N ILE A 7 48.19 -39.69 -5.40
CA ILE A 7 47.90 -38.43 -6.09
C ILE A 7 46.38 -38.26 -6.30
N LEU A 8 45.67 -39.32 -6.67
CA LEU A 8 44.22 -39.27 -6.87
C LEU A 8 43.46 -38.91 -5.58
N LEU A 9 43.86 -39.49 -4.44
CA LEU A 9 43.27 -39.17 -3.14
C LEU A 9 43.53 -37.72 -2.71
N ILE A 10 44.72 -37.18 -2.99
CA ILE A 10 45.06 -35.77 -2.73
C ILE A 10 44.21 -34.84 -3.59
N VAL A 11 44.04 -35.14 -4.89
CA VAL A 11 43.20 -34.34 -5.79
C VAL A 11 41.73 -34.37 -5.35
N ILE A 12 41.20 -35.52 -4.97
CA ILE A 12 39.82 -35.65 -4.44
C ILE A 12 39.66 -34.88 -3.14
N ALA A 13 40.64 -34.93 -2.23
CA ALA A 13 40.63 -34.17 -0.99
C ALA A 13 40.64 -32.66 -1.25
N ILE A 14 41.45 -32.17 -2.21
CA ILE A 14 41.50 -30.76 -2.61
C ILE A 14 40.16 -30.31 -3.22
N ILE A 15 39.58 -31.09 -4.12
CA ILE A 15 38.28 -30.77 -4.74
C ILE A 15 37.16 -30.75 -3.69
N SER A 16 37.15 -31.73 -2.79
CA SER A 16 36.17 -31.82 -1.70
C SER A 16 36.28 -30.64 -0.74
N TYR A 17 37.51 -30.26 -0.37
CA TYR A 17 37.77 -29.10 0.49
C TYR A 17 37.31 -27.79 -0.16
N ARG A 18 37.61 -27.58 -1.45
CA ARG A 18 37.17 -26.37 -2.19
C ARG A 18 35.65 -26.30 -2.37
N PHE A 19 34.97 -27.44 -2.48
CA PHE A 19 33.51 -27.49 -2.56
C PHE A 19 32.84 -27.15 -1.22
N LEU A 20 33.38 -27.67 -0.11
CA LEU A 20 32.93 -27.36 1.25
C LEU A 20 33.10 -25.87 1.58
N ASP A 21 34.25 -25.28 1.22
CA ASP A 21 34.53 -23.85 1.43
C ASP A 21 33.54 -22.95 0.68
N LYS A 22 33.22 -23.28 -0.58
CA LYS A 22 32.23 -22.55 -1.37
C LYS A 22 30.81 -22.67 -0.81
N LYS A 23 30.43 -23.84 -0.27
CA LYS A 23 29.13 -24.06 0.38
C LYS A 23 29.00 -23.24 1.67
N PHE A 24 30.09 -23.13 2.43
CA PHE A 24 30.17 -22.31 3.64
C PHE A 24 30.07 -20.80 3.34
N ASP A 25 30.76 -20.32 2.31
CA ASP A 25 30.66 -18.93 1.84
C ASP A 25 29.23 -18.56 1.38
N ILE A 26 28.55 -19.46 0.65
CA ILE A 26 27.16 -19.25 0.23
C ILE A 26 26.21 -19.17 1.43
N THR A 27 26.38 -20.04 2.43
CA THR A 27 25.51 -20.05 3.62
C THR A 27 25.67 -18.77 4.44
N ASN A 28 26.89 -18.26 4.59
CA ASN A 28 27.13 -16.99 5.26
C ASN A 28 26.55 -15.79 4.49
N LYS A 29 26.67 -15.78 3.15
CA LYS A 29 26.05 -14.74 2.30
C LYS A 29 24.54 -14.72 2.41
N LEU A 30 23.89 -15.89 2.43
CA LEU A 30 22.43 -15.99 2.58
C LEU A 30 21.97 -15.48 3.96
N LYS A 31 22.73 -15.80 5.01
CA LYS A 31 22.42 -15.32 6.36
C LYS A 31 22.55 -13.79 6.45
N GLN A 32 23.59 -13.22 5.85
CA GLN A 32 23.77 -11.78 5.78
C GLN A 32 22.63 -11.10 5.00
N LEU A 33 22.23 -11.64 3.84
CA LEU A 33 21.11 -11.15 3.05
C LEU A 33 19.79 -11.15 3.84
N GLU A 34 19.56 -12.18 4.66
CA GLU A 34 18.36 -12.27 5.50
C GLU A 34 18.37 -11.25 6.64
N GLU A 35 19.54 -10.98 7.23
CA GLU A 35 19.73 -9.96 8.27
C GLU A 35 19.58 -8.53 7.69
N ASP A 36 20.16 -8.26 6.53
CA ASP A 36 20.05 -6.99 5.83
C ASP A 36 18.58 -6.69 5.44
N TYR A 37 17.85 -7.71 4.97
CA TYR A 37 16.42 -7.58 4.68
C TYR A 37 15.61 -7.24 5.94
N LYS A 38 15.87 -7.93 7.06
CA LYS A 38 15.19 -7.65 8.34
C LYS A 38 15.47 -6.24 8.84
N LEU A 39 16.71 -5.76 8.69
CA LEU A 39 17.09 -4.40 9.05
C LEU A 39 16.38 -3.36 8.17
N GLU A 40 16.31 -3.59 6.86
CA GLU A 40 15.60 -2.72 5.93
C GLU A 40 14.10 -2.62 6.27
N GLN A 41 13.44 -3.75 6.61
CA GLN A 41 12.03 -3.74 7.03
C GLN A 41 11.83 -2.98 8.36
N LEU A 42 12.77 -3.09 9.29
CA LEU A 42 12.73 -2.36 10.56
C LEU A 42 12.89 -0.86 10.36
N GLU A 43 13.83 -0.44 9.52
CA GLU A 43 14.04 0.97 9.18
C GLU A 43 12.83 1.57 8.45
N ARG A 44 12.19 0.82 7.54
CA ARG A 44 10.93 1.22 6.89
C ARG A 44 9.83 1.44 7.94
N THR A 45 9.69 0.53 8.89
CA THR A 45 8.70 0.63 9.99
C THR A 45 9.00 1.82 10.91
N GLN A 46 10.27 2.10 11.18
CA GLN A 46 10.68 3.23 12.01
C GLN A 46 10.48 4.58 11.30
N LYS A 47 10.84 4.70 10.02
CA LYS A 47 10.54 5.89 9.20
C LYS A 47 9.06 6.17 9.08
N GLN A 48 8.21 5.13 8.98
CA GLN A 48 6.76 5.27 9.03
C GLN A 48 6.28 5.80 10.41
N LYS A 49 6.87 5.33 11.52
CA LYS A 49 6.58 5.84 12.87
C LYS A 49 7.07 7.27 13.09
N GLU A 50 8.22 7.64 12.53
CA GLU A 50 8.79 8.98 12.61
C GLU A 50 8.03 9.99 11.75
N ASN A 51 7.59 9.60 10.54
CA ASN A 51 6.68 10.42 9.74
C ASN A 51 5.30 10.56 10.41
N LYS A 52 4.79 9.53 11.10
CA LYS A 52 3.60 9.64 11.99
C LYS A 52 3.81 10.63 13.16
N LYS A 53 5.07 10.87 13.59
CA LYS A 53 5.38 11.72 14.76
C LYS A 53 5.22 13.21 14.48
N HIS A 54 5.32 13.65 13.23
CA HIS A 54 5.22 15.07 12.86
C HIS A 54 3.79 15.64 12.81
N ILE A 55 2.74 14.80 12.93
CA ILE A 55 1.33 15.22 13.07
C ILE A 55 0.83 15.00 14.51
N SER A 56 1.72 14.72 15.47
CA SER A 56 1.33 14.36 16.85
C SER A 56 0.99 15.54 17.78
N LYS A 57 0.79 16.78 17.29
CA LYS A 57 0.51 17.92 18.19
C LYS A 57 -0.86 18.57 18.09
N ASN A 58 -1.74 18.13 17.20
CA ASN A 58 -3.18 18.39 17.30
C ASN A 58 -3.94 17.28 16.59
N ARG A 59 -4.42 16.29 17.36
CA ARG A 59 -5.38 15.29 16.87
C ARG A 59 -6.69 16.02 16.56
N SER A 60 -6.93 16.32 15.29
CA SER A 60 -8.14 17.00 14.84
C SER A 60 -9.25 15.96 14.67
N THR A 61 -10.11 15.79 15.67
CA THR A 61 -11.32 14.96 15.55
C THR A 61 -12.34 15.68 14.68
N ILE A 62 -12.84 15.00 13.66
CA ILE A 62 -13.91 15.50 12.79
C ILE A 62 -15.10 14.56 12.78
N THR A 63 -16.28 15.10 12.49
CA THR A 63 -17.48 14.30 12.24
C THR A 63 -18.11 14.67 10.90
N PHE A 64 -18.44 13.69 10.07
CA PHE A 64 -18.97 13.90 8.73
C PHE A 64 -19.91 12.76 8.30
N SER A 65 -20.76 13.01 7.30
CA SER A 65 -21.55 11.96 6.65
C SER A 65 -20.76 11.40 5.47
N TYR A 66 -20.71 10.07 5.35
CA TYR A 66 -19.91 9.38 4.35
C TYR A 66 -20.77 8.46 3.50
N LYS A 67 -20.64 8.57 2.18
CA LYS A 67 -21.31 7.71 1.20
C LYS A 67 -20.40 6.54 0.83
N ASP A 68 -20.81 5.33 1.14
CA ASP A 68 -20.08 4.13 0.67
C ASP A 68 -20.30 3.89 -0.84
N SER A 69 -19.82 2.77 -1.34
CA SER A 69 -19.90 2.44 -2.78
C SER A 69 -21.27 1.94 -3.23
N GLU A 70 -22.12 1.52 -2.30
CA GLU A 70 -23.50 1.11 -2.53
C GLU A 70 -24.44 2.33 -2.46
N GLY A 71 -23.93 3.43 -1.91
CA GLY A 71 -24.60 4.71 -1.81
C GLY A 71 -25.24 4.96 -0.46
N PHE A 72 -25.03 4.07 0.53
CA PHE A 72 -25.53 4.26 1.87
C PHE A 72 -24.71 5.33 2.60
N LEU A 73 -25.44 6.17 3.33
CA LEU A 73 -24.86 7.25 4.12
C LEU A 73 -24.69 6.79 5.56
N THR A 74 -23.47 6.93 6.07
CA THR A 74 -23.14 6.66 7.47
C THR A 74 -22.48 7.88 8.10
N LYS A 75 -22.80 8.18 9.36
CA LYS A 75 -22.13 9.25 10.11
C LYS A 75 -20.84 8.71 10.70
N ARG A 76 -19.72 9.39 10.43
CA ARG A 76 -18.37 9.01 10.87
C ARG A 76 -17.81 10.07 11.80
N THR A 77 -17.17 9.62 12.87
CA THR A 77 -16.31 10.43 13.73
C THR A 77 -14.91 9.85 13.65
N VAL A 78 -13.94 10.68 13.28
CA VAL A 78 -12.58 10.24 12.93
C VAL A 78 -11.55 11.14 13.58
N ASP A 79 -10.58 10.54 14.28
CA ASP A 79 -9.38 11.23 14.75
C ASP A 79 -8.36 11.25 13.62
N ILE A 80 -8.14 12.41 13.02
CA ILE A 80 -7.33 12.54 11.80
C ILE A 80 -5.84 12.41 12.12
N TYR A 81 -5.17 11.53 11.37
CA TYR A 81 -3.74 11.30 11.41
C TYR A 81 -3.03 11.98 10.25
N SER A 82 -3.56 11.89 9.03
CA SER A 82 -3.03 12.58 7.86
C SER A 82 -4.15 12.93 6.88
N VAL A 83 -3.88 13.93 6.04
CA VAL A 83 -4.72 14.33 4.92
C VAL A 83 -3.82 14.43 3.70
N GLU A 84 -4.05 13.53 2.75
CA GLU A 84 -3.27 13.36 1.52
C GLU A 84 -4.27 13.26 0.37
N ASP A 85 -4.63 14.40 -0.23
CA ASP A 85 -5.63 14.50 -1.31
C ASP A 85 -5.46 13.37 -2.37
N PRO A 86 -6.47 12.52 -2.63
CA PRO A 86 -7.89 12.64 -2.25
C PRO A 86 -8.31 11.91 -0.95
N TYR A 87 -7.37 11.59 -0.07
CA TYR A 87 -7.58 10.74 1.10
C TYR A 87 -7.44 11.47 2.44
N ILE A 88 -8.18 10.99 3.43
CA ILE A 88 -7.97 11.28 4.85
C ILE A 88 -7.75 9.96 5.58
N ASN A 89 -6.72 9.89 6.42
CA ASN A 89 -6.47 8.72 7.26
C ASN A 89 -6.70 9.10 8.73
N GLY A 90 -7.32 8.20 9.49
CA GLY A 90 -7.50 8.40 10.91
C GLY A 90 -8.17 7.23 11.62
N PHE A 91 -8.32 7.34 12.93
CA PHE A 91 -9.04 6.35 13.73
C PHE A 91 -10.54 6.57 13.62
N CYS A 92 -11.27 5.61 13.03
CA CYS A 92 -12.71 5.66 12.89
C CYS A 92 -13.40 5.13 14.14
N HIS A 93 -14.15 5.98 14.84
CA HIS A 93 -14.84 5.62 16.08
C HIS A 93 -16.03 4.68 15.86
N LEU A 94 -16.65 4.72 14.67
CA LEU A 94 -17.77 3.83 14.34
C LEU A 94 -17.31 2.38 14.16
N ARG A 95 -16.12 2.18 13.58
CA ARG A 95 -15.55 0.86 13.29
C ARG A 95 -14.49 0.41 14.30
N ASN A 96 -14.06 1.33 15.17
CA ASN A 96 -13.04 1.13 16.19
C ASN A 96 -11.68 0.67 15.63
N GLU A 97 -11.24 1.25 14.50
CA GLU A 97 -9.99 0.90 13.82
C GLU A 97 -9.45 2.06 12.94
N GLU A 98 -8.17 1.97 12.51
CA GLU A 98 -7.55 2.93 11.58
C GLU A 98 -8.10 2.73 10.16
N ARG A 99 -8.61 3.80 9.54
CA ARG A 99 -9.19 3.73 8.20
C ARG A 99 -8.84 4.95 7.36
N THR A 100 -8.81 4.73 6.06
CA THR A 100 -8.63 5.78 5.07
C THR A 100 -9.94 6.02 4.31
N PHE A 101 -10.37 7.28 4.25
CA PHE A 101 -11.59 7.73 3.58
C PHE A 101 -11.24 8.60 2.37
N ILE A 102 -12.01 8.44 1.30
CA ILE A 102 -11.94 9.29 0.11
C ILE A 102 -12.73 10.59 0.36
N ILE A 103 -12.10 11.76 0.22
CA ILE A 103 -12.68 13.08 0.50
C ILE A 103 -13.98 13.31 -0.29
N ASP A 104 -14.01 12.95 -1.57
CA ASP A 104 -15.17 13.14 -2.46
C ASP A 104 -16.43 12.37 -2.03
N ARG A 105 -16.27 11.36 -1.16
CA ARG A 105 -17.40 10.58 -0.62
C ARG A 105 -17.97 11.18 0.67
N ILE A 106 -17.37 12.26 1.16
CA ILE A 106 -17.95 13.06 2.24
C ILE A 106 -19.12 13.86 1.69
N VAL A 107 -20.28 13.73 2.32
CA VAL A 107 -21.52 14.38 1.91
C VAL A 107 -21.89 15.47 2.92
N GLY A 108 -22.07 16.69 2.42
CA GLY A 108 -22.44 17.84 3.23
C GLY A 108 -21.26 18.46 3.96
N ASN A 109 -21.49 18.89 5.21
CA ASN A 109 -20.52 19.61 6.01
C ASN A 109 -19.74 18.69 6.95
N VAL A 110 -18.51 19.10 7.28
CA VAL A 110 -17.67 18.51 8.31
C VAL A 110 -17.84 19.30 9.60
N ILE A 111 -18.12 18.62 10.71
CA ILE A 111 -18.13 19.20 12.04
C ILE A 111 -16.71 19.10 12.60
N TYR A 112 -16.09 20.24 12.86
CA TYR A 112 -14.76 20.36 13.45
C TYR A 112 -14.81 21.39 14.57
N GLN A 113 -14.39 20.99 15.79
CA GLN A 113 -14.43 21.85 16.99
C GLN A 113 -15.80 22.52 17.23
N GLY A 114 -16.89 21.77 17.01
CA GLY A 114 -18.26 22.27 17.17
C GLY A 114 -18.76 23.19 16.05
N LYS A 115 -17.92 23.52 15.06
CA LYS A 115 -18.30 24.32 13.89
C LYS A 115 -18.63 23.42 12.71
N SER A 116 -19.74 23.72 12.03
CA SER A 116 -20.09 23.09 10.75
C SER A 116 -19.40 23.85 9.63
N LEU A 117 -18.45 23.21 8.95
CA LEU A 117 -17.67 23.76 7.85
C LEU A 117 -17.97 22.98 6.58
N SER A 118 -17.91 23.64 5.42
CA SER A 118 -17.79 22.90 4.16
C SER A 118 -16.49 22.08 4.15
N VAL A 119 -16.45 21.03 3.34
CA VAL A 119 -15.25 20.17 3.20
C VAL A 119 -14.02 21.01 2.83
N GLN A 120 -14.17 22.00 1.94
CA GLN A 120 -13.07 22.87 1.53
C GLN A 120 -12.58 23.78 2.66
N GLU A 121 -13.49 24.43 3.41
CA GLU A 121 -13.11 25.28 4.55
C GLU A 121 -12.35 24.48 5.61
N TRP A 122 -12.78 23.24 5.88
CA TRP A 122 -12.07 22.36 6.80
C TRP A 122 -10.66 22.01 6.30
N LEU A 123 -10.52 21.68 5.01
CA LEU A 123 -9.22 21.34 4.43
C LEU A 123 -8.24 22.54 4.44
N ASP A 124 -8.76 23.75 4.20
CA ASP A 124 -7.98 24.98 4.28
C ASP A 124 -7.48 25.23 5.72
N LEU A 125 -8.34 24.99 6.74
CA LEU A 125 -7.97 25.08 8.15
C LEU A 125 -6.97 24.01 8.60
N ALA A 126 -7.02 22.82 7.99
CA ALA A 126 -6.08 21.73 8.26
C ALA A 126 -4.65 22.04 7.75
N ASN A 127 -4.43 23.20 7.12
CA ASN A 127 -3.17 23.63 6.51
C ASN A 127 -2.65 22.62 5.48
N VAL A 128 -3.57 21.88 4.85
CA VAL A 128 -3.27 20.95 3.76
C VAL A 128 -3.21 21.80 2.51
N ARG A 129 -2.03 21.93 1.92
CA ARG A 129 -1.86 22.60 0.63
C ARG A 129 -2.48 21.72 -0.45
N ILE A 130 -3.81 21.76 -0.60
CA ILE A 130 -4.50 21.05 -1.67
C ILE A 130 -4.05 21.65 -2.99
N LYS A 131 -3.37 20.84 -3.80
CA LYS A 131 -3.09 21.17 -5.21
C LYS A 131 -4.38 21.03 -6.02
N ARG A 132 -5.32 21.95 -5.79
CA ARG A 132 -6.46 22.38 -6.61
C ARG A 132 -7.15 21.33 -7.51
N LYS A 133 -8.47 21.19 -7.25
CA LYS A 133 -9.58 20.73 -8.13
C LYS A 133 -9.44 19.32 -8.71
N LEU A 134 -9.80 18.30 -7.91
CA LEU A 134 -10.41 17.11 -8.50
C LEU A 134 -11.77 17.51 -9.09
N LYS A 135 -11.78 17.72 -10.41
CA LYS A 135 -13.00 17.47 -11.19
C LYS A 135 -13.46 16.05 -10.85
N ASN A 136 -14.76 15.82 -10.89
CA ASN A 136 -15.42 14.53 -10.70
C ASN A 136 -14.89 13.46 -11.69
N THR A 137 -13.66 12.97 -11.45
CA THR A 137 -12.90 12.11 -12.35
C THR A 137 -12.72 10.76 -11.69
N LYS A 138 -13.04 9.71 -12.42
CA LYS A 138 -12.85 8.31 -12.04
C LYS A 138 -11.45 8.08 -11.47
N LEU A 139 -11.37 7.38 -10.34
CA LEU A 139 -10.09 6.96 -9.75
C LEU A 139 -9.40 5.94 -10.67
N ASN A 140 -8.09 6.06 -10.83
CA ASN A 140 -7.32 5.18 -11.72
C ASN A 140 -6.81 3.94 -10.97
N VAL A 141 -7.04 2.74 -11.51
CA VAL A 141 -6.59 1.45 -10.93
C VAL A 141 -5.82 0.62 -11.95
N CYS A 142 -4.78 -0.09 -11.53
CA CYS A 142 -4.03 -1.05 -12.34
C CYS A 142 -4.02 -2.40 -11.62
N PHE A 143 -4.08 -3.49 -12.37
CA PHE A 143 -4.08 -4.85 -11.84
C PHE A 143 -2.80 -5.58 -12.28
N THR A 144 -2.25 -6.41 -11.39
CA THR A 144 -1.14 -7.32 -11.70
C THR A 144 -1.26 -8.61 -10.89
N GLY A 145 -0.74 -9.73 -11.39
CA GLY A 145 -0.80 -11.02 -10.69
C GLY A 145 -2.14 -11.76 -10.80
N PHE A 146 -2.92 -11.51 -11.85
CA PHE A 146 -4.22 -12.15 -12.08
C PHE A 146 -4.23 -12.92 -13.41
N THR A 147 -4.94 -14.04 -13.44
CA THR A 147 -5.24 -14.76 -14.69
C THR A 147 -6.12 -13.90 -15.60
N GLU A 148 -6.20 -14.23 -16.90
CA GLU A 148 -7.02 -13.48 -17.85
C GLU A 148 -8.50 -13.42 -17.44
N ASN A 149 -9.04 -14.51 -16.90
CA ASN A 149 -10.43 -14.57 -16.45
C ASN A 149 -10.67 -13.67 -15.22
N GLN A 150 -9.77 -13.73 -14.23
CA GLN A 150 -9.84 -12.85 -13.06
C GLN A 150 -9.70 -11.38 -13.46
N LEU A 151 -8.75 -11.08 -14.34
CA LEU A 151 -8.51 -9.72 -14.82
C LEU A 151 -9.73 -9.16 -15.57
N SER A 152 -10.39 -9.98 -16.38
CA SER A 152 -11.65 -9.63 -17.05
C SER A 152 -12.75 -9.27 -16.04
N ASN A 153 -12.93 -10.11 -15.01
CA ASN A 153 -13.93 -9.89 -13.96
C ASN A 153 -13.63 -8.61 -13.15
N LEU A 154 -12.39 -8.45 -12.69
CA LEU A 154 -11.96 -7.27 -11.92
C LEU A 154 -12.10 -5.98 -12.73
N THR A 155 -11.77 -6.02 -14.02
CA THR A 155 -11.94 -4.87 -14.92
C THR A 155 -13.41 -4.49 -15.06
N LYS A 156 -14.30 -5.47 -15.20
CA LYS A 156 -15.75 -5.23 -15.26
C LYS A 156 -16.25 -4.55 -13.98
N ILE A 157 -15.96 -5.13 -12.82
CA ILE A 157 -16.41 -4.62 -11.52
C ILE A 157 -15.86 -3.20 -11.27
N ALA A 158 -14.58 -2.96 -11.58
CA ALA A 158 -13.97 -1.64 -11.42
C ALA A 158 -14.68 -0.58 -12.28
N ASN A 159 -14.98 -0.90 -13.55
CA ASN A 159 -15.69 0.02 -14.44
C ASN A 159 -17.12 0.31 -13.96
N GLU A 160 -17.83 -0.69 -13.45
CA GLU A 160 -19.17 -0.54 -12.86
C GLU A 160 -19.14 0.37 -11.63
N LYS A 161 -18.09 0.28 -10.81
CA LYS A 161 -17.87 1.11 -9.62
C LYS A 161 -17.17 2.45 -9.91
N ASN A 162 -17.22 2.91 -11.16
CA ASN A 162 -16.72 4.22 -11.62
C ASN A 162 -15.20 4.42 -11.48
N PHE A 163 -14.41 3.34 -11.55
CA PHE A 163 -12.96 3.42 -11.71
C PHE A 163 -12.56 3.48 -13.18
N ASN A 164 -11.34 3.93 -13.42
CA ASN A 164 -10.69 3.90 -14.72
C ASN A 164 -9.54 2.89 -14.69
N VAL A 165 -9.69 1.80 -15.42
CA VAL A 165 -8.69 0.72 -15.44
C VAL A 165 -7.54 1.06 -16.38
N ARG A 166 -6.33 1.08 -15.84
CA ARG A 166 -5.07 1.36 -16.54
C ARG A 166 -4.26 0.08 -16.71
N LYS A 167 -3.62 -0.06 -17.87
CA LYS A 167 -2.68 -1.17 -18.15
C LYS A 167 -1.28 -0.93 -17.57
N THR A 168 -0.92 0.35 -17.42
CA THR A 168 0.43 0.80 -17.05
C THR A 168 0.37 1.63 -15.79
N ILE A 169 1.44 1.59 -15.01
CA ILE A 169 1.65 2.46 -13.86
C ILE A 169 2.09 3.84 -14.35
N THR A 170 1.33 4.86 -13.96
CA THR A 170 1.53 6.27 -14.29
C THR A 170 1.41 7.08 -13.00
N ASP A 171 1.95 8.29 -12.99
CA ASP A 171 1.89 9.23 -11.86
C ASP A 171 0.44 9.58 -11.43
N SER A 172 -0.54 9.39 -12.32
CA SER A 172 -1.96 9.59 -12.04
C SER A 172 -2.68 8.36 -11.46
N LEU A 173 -1.96 7.25 -11.27
CA LEU A 173 -2.51 6.00 -10.78
C LEU A 173 -2.77 6.11 -9.28
N HIS A 174 -3.97 5.73 -8.85
CA HIS A 174 -4.34 5.82 -7.45
C HIS A 174 -4.09 4.48 -6.73
N PHE A 175 -4.35 3.37 -7.42
CA PHE A 175 -4.26 2.03 -6.85
C PHE A 175 -3.52 1.06 -7.78
N LEU A 176 -2.62 0.27 -7.20
CA LEU A 176 -2.14 -0.98 -7.78
C LEU A 176 -2.74 -2.15 -6.99
N VAL A 177 -3.57 -2.96 -7.65
CA VAL A 177 -4.14 -4.16 -7.04
C VAL A 177 -3.30 -5.36 -7.45
N VAL A 178 -2.82 -6.09 -6.45
CA VAL A 178 -1.91 -7.24 -6.60
C VAL A 178 -2.64 -8.52 -6.23
N GLY A 179 -2.65 -9.47 -7.16
CA GLY A 179 -3.17 -10.81 -6.99
C GLY A 179 -2.09 -11.78 -6.51
N ASN A 180 -1.97 -12.93 -7.18
CA ASN A 180 -0.95 -13.92 -6.86
C ASN A 180 0.47 -13.34 -7.05
N ASN A 181 1.27 -13.39 -5.99
CA ASN A 181 2.64 -12.89 -5.95
C ASN A 181 3.55 -13.54 -7.00
N ASP A 182 3.33 -14.80 -7.36
CA ASP A 182 4.16 -15.52 -8.34
C ASP A 182 3.95 -15.02 -9.78
N ILE A 183 2.80 -14.40 -10.04
CA ILE A 183 2.40 -13.87 -11.36
C ILE A 183 2.58 -12.35 -11.41
N ALA A 184 2.67 -11.71 -10.25
CA ALA A 184 2.72 -10.26 -10.14
C ALA A 184 4.03 -9.70 -10.72
N ASP A 185 3.91 -8.64 -11.50
CA ASP A 185 5.06 -7.97 -12.09
C ASP A 185 5.78 -7.15 -11.01
N HIS A 186 6.88 -7.68 -10.48
CA HIS A 186 7.68 -7.00 -9.45
C HIS A 186 8.13 -5.60 -9.85
N LYS A 187 8.29 -5.31 -11.15
CA LYS A 187 8.63 -3.95 -11.62
C LYS A 187 7.48 -2.98 -11.39
N LYS A 188 6.24 -3.44 -11.55
CA LYS A 188 5.03 -2.66 -11.24
C LYS A 188 4.91 -2.41 -9.74
N ILE A 189 5.14 -3.43 -8.92
CA ILE A 189 5.10 -3.28 -7.45
C ILE A 189 6.14 -2.27 -6.98
N LYS A 190 7.39 -2.41 -7.42
CA LYS A 190 8.45 -1.47 -7.06
C LYS A 190 8.15 -0.04 -7.53
N LYS A 191 7.69 0.13 -8.77
CA LYS A 191 7.33 1.44 -9.30
C LYS A 191 6.18 2.08 -8.50
N ALA A 192 5.18 1.29 -8.11
CA ALA A 192 4.09 1.79 -7.27
C ALA A 192 4.61 2.22 -5.89
N ASP A 193 5.49 1.45 -5.27
CA ASP A 193 6.13 1.77 -3.98
C ASP A 193 6.94 3.08 -4.08
N ASP A 194 7.78 3.20 -5.12
CA ASP A 194 8.62 4.38 -5.38
C ASP A 194 7.77 5.65 -5.66
N GLU A 195 6.61 5.51 -6.33
CA GLU A 195 5.69 6.61 -6.65
C GLU A 195 4.61 6.85 -5.57
N LEU A 196 4.70 6.17 -4.42
CA LEU A 196 3.73 6.24 -3.31
C LEU A 196 2.29 5.94 -3.76
N ILE A 197 2.14 5.07 -4.75
CA ILE A 197 0.85 4.57 -5.22
C ILE A 197 0.38 3.50 -4.24
N LEU A 198 -0.90 3.57 -3.88
CA LEU A 198 -1.46 2.65 -2.90
C LEU A 198 -1.56 1.23 -3.45
N ILE A 199 -0.90 0.29 -2.77
CA ILE A 199 -0.89 -1.13 -3.15
C ILE A 199 -1.94 -1.87 -2.32
N LEU A 200 -2.84 -2.58 -2.99
CA LEU A 200 -3.94 -3.33 -2.36
C LEU A 200 -3.89 -4.81 -2.76
N THR A 201 -4.27 -5.71 -1.87
CA THR A 201 -4.62 -7.08 -2.25
C THR A 201 -5.98 -7.10 -2.96
N GLU A 202 -6.30 -8.23 -3.61
CA GLU A 202 -7.63 -8.44 -4.19
C GLU A 202 -8.76 -8.26 -3.16
N GLN A 203 -8.60 -8.84 -1.96
CA GLN A 203 -9.60 -8.73 -0.88
C GLN A 203 -9.75 -7.29 -0.39
N GLN A 204 -8.63 -6.57 -0.25
CA GLN A 204 -8.63 -5.16 0.13
C GLN A 204 -9.31 -4.28 -0.93
N PHE A 205 -9.10 -4.60 -2.21
CA PHE A 205 -9.79 -3.94 -3.31
C PHE A 205 -11.29 -4.18 -3.24
N TYR A 206 -11.75 -5.42 -3.03
CA TYR A 206 -13.17 -5.72 -2.82
C TYR A 206 -13.75 -4.98 -1.61
N HIS A 207 -13.05 -4.95 -0.47
CA HIS A 207 -13.48 -4.21 0.71
C HIS A 207 -13.67 -2.71 0.41
N MET A 208 -12.72 -2.10 -0.31
CA MET A 208 -12.82 -0.72 -0.75
C MET A 208 -13.99 -0.52 -1.73
N LEU A 209 -14.23 -1.49 -2.61
CA LEU A 209 -15.34 -1.45 -3.54
C LEU A 209 -16.70 -1.63 -2.89
N GLU A 210 -16.79 -2.19 -1.69
CA GLU A 210 -18.04 -2.38 -0.91
C GLU A 210 -18.27 -1.23 0.09
N THR A 211 -17.21 -0.80 0.77
CA THR A 211 -17.32 0.14 1.89
C THR A 211 -16.91 1.57 1.50
N GLY A 212 -16.13 1.73 0.43
CA GLY A 212 -15.47 3.00 0.12
C GLY A 212 -14.30 3.36 1.01
N GLU A 213 -13.99 2.50 1.97
CA GLU A 213 -12.93 2.70 2.93
C GLU A 213 -11.73 1.89 2.44
N ILE A 214 -10.56 2.52 2.38
CA ILE A 214 -9.35 1.80 2.01
C ILE A 214 -8.83 1.12 3.29
N PRO A 215 -8.74 -0.22 3.30
CA PRO A 215 -8.18 -0.94 4.45
C PRO A 215 -6.71 -0.58 4.62
N THR A 216 -6.33 -0.26 5.86
CA THR A 216 -4.92 -0.15 6.23
C THR A 216 -4.33 -1.56 6.40
N SER A 217 -3.03 -1.68 6.10
CA SER A 217 -2.26 -2.92 6.03
C SER A 217 -2.45 -3.84 7.24
#